data_AF-A0A937AGV4-F1
#
_entry.id   AF-A0A937AGV4-F1
#
_cell.length_a   1.000
_cell.length_b   1.000
_cell.length_c   1.000
_cell.angle_alpha   90.00
_cell.angle_beta   90.00
_cell.angle_gamma   90.00
#
_symmetry.space_group_name_H-M   'P 1'
#
loop_
_entity.id
_entity.type
_entity.pdbx_description
1 polymer ?
#
loop_
_entity_poly.entity_id
_entity_poly.type
_entity_poly.pdbx_seq_one_letter_code
_entity_poly.pdbx_strand_id
1 'polypeptide(L)'
;MSFSNIKLSRDELYEKVCAQPVSVVAKEYGISDVGLAKMCRRLEVPIPGLGYWAKKQHGKPVEQIPLPPPPADTKLEVTINTYRKVAPDPEQLEKATEIIDAEELEANEVTVPDVLTDPHPAVARSLRRSRARTVSCMLPILRACLSPFHRSNSTVPCASWTRCSRHSLPVATSSRSGTKTGAN
;
A
#
# COMPACT_ATOMS: atom_id res chain seq x y z
N MET A 1 4.27 16.16 -22.45
CA MET A 1 4.36 16.16 -20.96
C MET A 1 5.25 17.32 -20.54
N SER A 2 4.71 18.31 -19.84
CA SER A 2 5.52 19.43 -19.30
C SER A 2 5.69 19.27 -17.80
N PHE A 3 6.93 19.36 -17.33
CA PHE A 3 7.28 19.37 -15.91
C PHE A 3 7.50 20.82 -15.48
N SER A 4 6.83 21.27 -14.43
CA SER A 4 7.08 22.59 -13.83
C SER A 4 7.56 22.41 -12.40
N ASN A 5 8.67 23.06 -12.06
CA ASN A 5 9.27 23.00 -10.72
C ASN A 5 8.87 24.25 -9.94
N ILE A 6 8.16 24.06 -8.84
CA ILE A 6 7.77 25.13 -7.92
C ILE A 6 8.66 25.02 -6.68
N LYS A 7 9.34 26.11 -6.30
CA LYS A 7 10.10 26.19 -5.04
C LYS A 7 9.20 26.80 -3.96
N LEU A 8 9.16 26.18 -2.78
CA LEU A 8 8.45 26.69 -1.62
C LEU A 8 9.37 26.72 -0.40
N SER A 9 9.27 27.78 0.39
CA SER A 9 9.97 27.86 1.67
C SER A 9 9.24 27.08 2.77
N ARG A 10 9.95 26.79 3.87
CA ARG A 10 9.40 26.12 5.07
C ARG A 10 8.22 26.90 5.65
N ASP A 11 8.34 28.22 5.74
CA ASP A 11 7.34 29.09 6.35
C ASP A 11 6.07 29.17 5.48
N GLU A 12 6.24 29.34 4.16
CA GLU A 12 5.13 29.32 3.20
C GLU A 12 4.35 27.99 3.25
N LEU A 13 5.07 26.87 3.35
CA LEU A 13 4.44 25.56 3.45
C LEU A 13 3.64 25.42 4.75
N TYR A 14 4.19 25.90 5.86
CA TYR A 14 3.51 25.90 7.16
C TYR A 14 2.23 26.74 7.12
N GLU A 15 2.29 27.97 6.61
CA GLU A 15 1.12 28.84 6.49
C GLU A 15 -0.01 28.18 5.69
N LYS A 16 0.33 27.54 4.56
CA LYS A 16 -0.64 26.84 3.72
C LYS A 16 -1.28 25.63 4.40
N VAL A 17 -0.47 24.80 5.07
CA VAL A 17 -0.97 23.60 5.78
C VAL A 17 -1.82 23.98 7.01
N CYS A 18 -1.50 25.09 7.67
CA CYS A 18 -2.32 25.65 8.74
C CYS A 18 -3.59 26.34 8.23
N ALA A 19 -3.55 26.90 7.02
CA ALA A 19 -4.70 27.50 6.36
C ALA A 19 -5.75 26.45 5.96
N GLN A 20 -5.32 25.41 5.25
CA GLN A 20 -6.16 24.43 4.56
C GLN A 20 -5.68 22.99 4.77
N PRO A 21 -6.56 21.98 4.62
CA PRO A 21 -6.15 20.57 4.75
C PRO A 21 -5.15 20.19 3.67
N VAL A 22 -4.21 19.31 4.04
CA VAL A 22 -3.13 18.79 3.17
C VAL A 22 -3.68 18.26 1.84
N SER A 23 -4.87 17.65 1.84
CA SER A 23 -5.52 17.14 0.63
C SER A 23 -5.92 18.22 -0.37
N VAL A 24 -6.28 19.41 0.10
CA VAL A 24 -6.62 20.56 -0.77
C VAL A 24 -5.33 21.20 -1.30
N VAL A 25 -4.38 21.46 -0.41
CA VAL A 25 -3.07 22.03 -0.78
C VAL A 25 -2.34 21.14 -1.80
N ALA A 26 -2.38 19.81 -1.61
CA ALA A 26 -1.76 18.87 -2.54
C ALA A 26 -2.38 18.92 -3.95
N LYS A 27 -3.69 19.14 -4.06
CA LYS A 27 -4.38 19.29 -5.35
C LYS A 27 -3.96 20.54 -6.09
N GLU A 28 -3.76 21.66 -5.38
CA GLU A 28 -3.28 22.91 -5.99
C GLU A 28 -1.93 22.73 -6.66
N TYR A 29 -1.04 21.96 -6.04
CA TYR A 29 0.30 21.67 -6.56
C TYR A 29 0.35 20.45 -7.50
N GLY A 30 -0.77 19.77 -7.75
CA GLY A 30 -0.80 18.58 -8.61
C GLY A 30 0.02 17.39 -8.08
N ILE A 31 0.13 17.26 -6.75
CA ILE A 31 0.85 16.17 -6.07
C ILE A 31 -0.10 15.33 -5.20
N SER A 32 0.37 14.17 -4.76
CA SER A 32 -0.35 13.37 -3.78
C SER A 32 -0.26 13.99 -2.37
N ASP A 33 -1.31 13.79 -1.60
CA ASP A 33 -1.40 14.14 -0.17
C ASP A 33 -0.27 13.51 0.66
N VAL A 34 0.05 12.24 0.42
CA VAL A 34 1.18 11.54 1.04
C VAL A 34 2.52 12.16 0.63
N GLY A 35 2.63 12.64 -0.62
CA GLY A 35 3.80 13.36 -1.12
C GLY A 35 4.01 14.67 -0.38
N LEU A 36 2.95 15.47 -0.23
CA LEU A 36 2.98 16.71 0.53
C LEU A 36 3.32 16.46 2.01
N ALA A 37 2.74 15.44 2.63
CA ALA A 37 3.04 15.06 4.01
C ALA A 37 4.50 14.60 4.20
N LYS A 38 5.10 13.94 3.21
CA LYS A 38 6.54 13.62 3.22
C LYS A 38 7.39 14.89 3.18
N MET A 39 7.00 15.89 2.39
CA MET A 39 7.71 17.17 2.32
C MET A 39 7.63 17.94 3.64
N CYS A 40 6.44 18.01 4.26
CA CYS A 40 6.26 18.62 5.58
C CYS A 40 7.17 17.97 6.63
N ARG A 41 7.24 16.62 6.65
CA ARG A 41 8.13 15.90 7.57
C ARG A 41 9.61 16.18 7.33
N ARG A 42 10.05 16.32 6.09
CA ARG A 42 11.45 16.65 5.74
C ARG A 42 11.85 18.06 6.16
N LEU A 43 10.89 18.99 6.17
CA LEU A 43 11.08 20.38 6.59
C LEU A 43 10.74 20.59 8.07
N GLU A 44 10.39 19.52 8.79
CA GLU A 44 9.93 19.54 10.18
C GLU A 44 8.76 20.50 10.43
N VAL A 45 7.87 20.61 9.45
CA VAL A 45 6.63 21.39 9.55
C VAL A 45 5.59 20.53 10.27
N PRO A 46 5.03 20.99 11.42
CA PRO A 46 4.00 20.24 12.12
C PRO A 46 2.70 20.25 11.29
N ILE A 47 2.19 19.06 11.00
CA ILE A 47 0.88 18.91 10.36
C ILE A 47 -0.15 18.84 11.49
N PRO A 48 -1.17 19.71 11.51
CA PRO A 48 -2.18 19.66 12.55
C PRO A 48 -2.99 18.36 12.46
N GLY A 49 -3.44 17.89 13.63
CA GLY A 49 -4.12 16.59 13.75
C GLY A 49 -5.48 16.52 13.05
N LEU A 50 -6.01 15.30 12.97
CA LEU A 50 -7.34 15.04 12.44
C LEU A 50 -8.40 15.88 13.20
N GLY A 51 -9.24 16.59 12.45
CA GLY A 51 -10.30 17.45 13.01
C GLY A 51 -9.90 18.90 13.29
N TYR A 52 -8.62 19.28 13.18
CA TYR A 52 -8.19 20.68 13.27
C TYR A 52 -8.94 21.57 12.27
N TRP A 53 -8.94 21.19 11.00
CA TRP A 53 -9.62 21.95 9.95
C TRP A 53 -11.14 21.94 10.08
N ALA A 54 -11.74 20.86 10.59
CA ALA A 54 -13.17 20.81 10.87
C ALA A 54 -13.56 21.82 11.95
N LYS A 55 -12.78 21.90 13.04
CA LYS A 55 -12.98 22.91 14.09
C LYS A 55 -12.83 24.33 13.53
N LYS A 56 -11.80 24.56 12.71
CA LYS A 56 -11.52 25.85 12.07
C LYS A 56 -12.65 26.28 11.12
N GLN A 57 -13.17 25.37 10.30
CA GLN A 57 -14.28 25.63 9.37
C GLN A 57 -15.59 25.98 10.10
N HIS A 58 -15.82 25.37 11.26
CA HIS A 58 -17.00 25.65 12.09
C HIS A 58 -16.78 26.79 13.11
N GLY A 59 -15.72 27.60 12.96
CA GLY A 59 -15.46 28.77 13.79
C GLY A 59 -15.16 28.46 15.27
N LYS A 60 -14.81 27.20 15.60
CA LYS A 60 -14.44 26.82 16.97
C LYS A 60 -13.04 27.35 17.28
N PRO A 61 -12.74 27.69 18.54
CA PRO A 61 -11.37 28.06 18.93
C PRO A 61 -10.44 26.88 18.66
N VAL A 62 -9.35 27.15 17.95
CA VAL A 62 -8.30 26.16 17.66
C VAL A 62 -6.95 26.77 18.00
N GLU A 63 -6.17 26.05 18.80
CA GLU A 63 -4.79 26.42 19.07
C GLU A 63 -3.93 26.10 17.85
N GLN A 64 -3.26 27.12 17.31
CA GLN A 64 -2.31 26.92 16.22
C GLN A 64 -1.01 26.37 16.80
N ILE A 65 -0.50 25.29 16.22
CA ILE A 65 0.76 24.68 16.64
C ILE A 65 1.89 25.56 16.11
N PRO A 66 2.66 26.26 16.96
CA PRO A 66 3.72 27.14 16.48
C PRO A 66 4.76 26.35 15.69
N LEU A 67 5.32 26.99 14.65
CA LEU A 67 6.40 26.40 13.87
C LEU A 67 7.65 26.28 14.77
N PRO A 68 8.17 25.08 15.04
CA PRO A 68 9.38 24.92 15.83
C PRO A 68 10.58 25.54 15.09
N PRO A 69 11.64 25.96 15.80
CA PRO A 69 12.87 26.40 15.16
C PRO A 69 13.49 25.25 14.34
N PRO A 70 14.05 25.53 13.16
CA PRO A 70 14.74 24.52 12.36
C PRO A 70 16.01 24.04 13.08
N PRO A 71 16.30 22.73 13.08
CA PRO A 71 17.63 22.21 13.41
C PRO A 71 18.66 22.76 12.42
N ALA A 72 19.91 22.89 12.86
CA ALA A 72 21.01 23.46 12.08
C ALA A 72 21.19 22.83 10.69
N ASP A 73 20.80 21.56 10.52
CA ASP A 73 21.00 20.80 9.28
C ASP A 73 19.72 20.65 8.42
N THR A 74 18.62 21.32 8.78
CA THR A 74 17.34 21.13 8.08
C THR A 74 17.24 22.04 6.87
N LYS A 75 16.87 21.45 5.73
CA LYS A 75 16.62 22.21 4.51
C LYS A 75 15.45 23.17 4.72
N LEU A 76 15.59 24.42 4.28
CA LEU A 76 14.53 25.44 4.44
C LEU A 76 13.62 25.56 3.22
N GLU A 77 13.92 24.81 2.15
CA GLU A 77 13.19 24.89 0.89
C GLU A 77 12.92 23.50 0.29
N VAL A 78 11.77 23.38 -0.35
CA VAL A 78 11.39 22.19 -1.12
C VAL A 78 11.04 22.57 -2.55
N THR A 79 11.51 21.75 -3.49
CA THR A 79 11.09 21.82 -4.89
C THR A 79 10.00 20.79 -5.12
N ILE A 80 8.82 21.25 -5.49
CA ILE A 80 7.71 20.42 -5.92
C ILE A 80 7.79 20.28 -7.43
N ASN A 81 8.02 19.06 -7.91
CA ASN A 81 7.88 18.74 -9.33
C ASN A 81 6.40 18.52 -9.61
N THR A 82 5.77 19.49 -10.26
CA THR A 82 4.36 19.39 -10.63
C THR A 82 4.23 18.68 -11.96
N TYR A 83 3.46 17.60 -11.97
CA TYR A 83 3.06 16.95 -13.20
C TYR A 83 1.75 17.56 -13.66
N ARG A 84 1.82 18.50 -14.61
CA ARG A 84 0.60 18.95 -15.28
C ARG A 84 0.17 17.81 -16.20
N LYS A 85 -0.95 17.15 -15.89
CA LYS A 85 -1.69 16.40 -16.92
C LYS A 85 -2.12 17.42 -17.96
N VAL A 86 -1.33 17.55 -19.01
CA VAL A 86 -1.73 18.28 -20.21
C VAL A 86 -2.82 17.42 -20.85
N ALA A 87 -3.97 18.03 -21.13
CA ALA A 87 -4.98 17.36 -21.92
C ALA A 87 -4.33 16.97 -23.27
N PRO A 88 -4.58 15.75 -23.79
CA PRO A 88 -4.08 15.40 -25.11
C PRO A 88 -4.58 16.43 -26.12
N ASP A 89 -3.73 16.77 -27.08
CA ASP A 89 -4.14 17.60 -28.21
C ASP A 89 -5.29 16.91 -28.97
N PRO A 90 -6.26 17.64 -29.55
CA PRO A 90 -7.37 17.03 -30.28
C PRO A 90 -6.91 16.01 -31.34
N GLU A 91 -5.79 16.26 -32.04
CA GLU A 91 -5.24 15.33 -33.03
C GLU A 91 -4.76 14.02 -32.39
N GLN A 92 -4.19 14.10 -31.18
CA GLN A 92 -3.74 12.92 -30.44
C GLN A 92 -4.93 12.10 -29.94
N LEU A 93 -6.03 12.75 -29.61
CA LEU A 93 -7.25 12.09 -29.16
C LEU A 93 -7.93 11.35 -30.32
N GLU A 94 -8.01 11.96 -31.50
CA GLU A 94 -8.53 11.31 -32.71
C GLU A 94 -7.72 10.05 -33.04
N LYS A 95 -6.38 10.16 -33.10
CA LYS A 95 -5.48 9.01 -33.31
C LYS A 95 -5.65 7.91 -32.27
N ALA A 96 -5.79 8.26 -30.99
CA ALA A 96 -6.01 7.26 -29.94
C ALA A 96 -7.35 6.54 -30.13
N THR A 97 -8.38 7.25 -30.59
CA THR A 97 -9.71 6.68 -30.83
C THR A 97 -9.66 5.74 -32.04
N GLU A 98 -9.02 6.13 -33.14
CA GLU A 98 -8.82 5.28 -34.30
C GLU A 98 -8.08 3.97 -33.94
N ILE A 99 -7.09 4.02 -33.05
CA ILE A 99 -6.37 2.84 -32.58
C ILE A 99 -7.31 1.92 -31.79
N ILE A 100 -8.10 2.47 -30.86
CA ILE A 100 -9.06 1.70 -30.05
C ILE A 100 -10.12 1.03 -30.95
N ASP A 101 -10.67 1.79 -31.90
CA ASP A 101 -11.67 1.28 -32.86
C ASP A 101 -11.08 0.18 -33.75
N ALA A 102 -9.79 0.29 -34.11
CA ALA A 102 -9.10 -0.75 -34.86
C ALA A 102 -8.85 -2.01 -34.01
N GLU A 103 -8.56 -1.89 -32.71
CA GLU A 103 -8.36 -3.02 -31.80
C GLU A 103 -9.65 -3.84 -31.57
N GLU A 104 -10.83 -3.21 -31.68
CA GLU A 104 -12.13 -3.89 -31.50
C GLU A 104 -12.52 -4.79 -32.69
N LEU A 105 -11.85 -4.66 -33.84
CA LEU A 105 -12.10 -5.50 -35.00
C LEU A 105 -11.71 -6.96 -34.73
N GLU A 106 -12.58 -7.91 -35.10
CA GLU A 106 -12.35 -9.36 -34.94
C GLU A 106 -11.02 -9.83 -35.54
N ALA A 107 -10.57 -9.19 -36.64
CA ALA A 107 -9.29 -9.50 -37.29
C ALA A 107 -8.06 -9.22 -36.40
N ASN A 108 -8.21 -8.33 -35.41
CA ASN A 108 -7.15 -7.93 -34.47
C ASN A 108 -7.33 -8.59 -33.09
N GLU A 109 -8.33 -9.45 -32.90
CA GLU A 109 -8.54 -10.15 -31.64
C GLU A 109 -7.38 -11.12 -31.34
N VAL A 110 -6.62 -10.82 -30.28
CA VAL A 110 -5.51 -11.67 -29.86
C VAL A 110 -6.04 -12.83 -29.00
N THR A 111 -6.26 -13.99 -29.62
CA THR A 111 -6.61 -15.23 -28.90
C THR A 111 -5.34 -15.87 -28.33
N VAL A 112 -5.20 -15.87 -27.00
CA VAL A 112 -4.09 -16.53 -26.31
C VAL A 112 -4.49 -17.96 -25.91
N PRO A 113 -3.73 -19.01 -26.27
CA PRO A 113 -4.06 -20.37 -25.87
C PRO A 113 -3.81 -20.61 -24.37
N ASP A 114 -4.69 -21.41 -23.75
CA ASP A 114 -4.61 -21.77 -22.32
C ASP A 114 -3.32 -22.52 -21.92
N VAL A 115 -2.73 -23.21 -22.90
CA VAL A 115 -1.48 -23.95 -22.74
C VAL A 115 -0.43 -23.33 -23.66
N LEU A 116 0.58 -22.70 -23.04
CA LEU A 116 1.72 -22.16 -23.75
C LEU A 116 2.72 -23.29 -24.06
N THR A 117 3.08 -23.45 -25.33
CA THR A 117 3.96 -24.53 -25.79
C THR A 117 5.41 -24.36 -25.33
N ASP A 118 5.93 -23.13 -25.37
CA ASP A 118 7.29 -22.81 -24.92
C ASP A 118 7.35 -21.43 -24.24
N PRO A 119 6.80 -21.31 -23.01
CA PRO A 119 6.89 -20.05 -22.28
C PRO A 119 8.31 -19.81 -21.79
N HIS A 120 8.81 -18.59 -21.96
CA HIS A 120 10.07 -18.13 -21.39
C HIS A 120 10.22 -18.55 -19.91
N PRO A 121 11.40 -18.97 -19.42
CA PRO A 121 11.58 -19.56 -18.09
C PRO A 121 11.04 -18.70 -16.93
N ALA A 122 11.04 -17.38 -17.05
CA ALA A 122 10.44 -16.48 -16.06
C ALA A 122 8.90 -16.61 -15.97
N VAL A 123 8.23 -16.79 -17.12
CA VAL A 123 6.78 -17.02 -17.23
C VAL A 123 6.44 -18.43 -16.74
N ALA A 124 7.21 -19.44 -17.14
CA ALA A 124 7.04 -20.82 -16.67
C ALA A 124 7.15 -20.93 -15.13
N ARG A 125 8.15 -20.27 -14.52
CA ARG A 125 8.29 -20.20 -13.05
C ARG A 125 7.10 -19.52 -12.38
N SER A 126 6.61 -18.43 -12.97
CA SER A 126 5.45 -17.69 -12.48
C SER A 126 4.18 -18.52 -12.54
N LEU A 127 3.92 -19.20 -13.67
CA LEU A 127 2.78 -20.10 -13.85
C LEU A 127 2.79 -21.26 -12.84
N ARG A 128 3.95 -21.87 -12.58
CA ARG A 128 4.11 -22.91 -11.54
C ARG A 128 3.74 -22.38 -10.15
N ARG A 129 4.17 -21.17 -9.80
CA ARG A 129 3.89 -20.55 -8.50
C ARG A 129 2.42 -20.15 -8.34
N SER A 130 1.76 -19.74 -9.41
CA SER A 130 0.35 -19.35 -9.41
C SER A 130 -0.57 -20.57 -9.35
N ARG A 131 -0.30 -21.63 -10.12
CA ARG A 131 -1.08 -22.89 -10.07
C ARG A 131 -0.98 -23.62 -8.73
N ALA A 132 0.16 -23.52 -8.03
CA ALA A 132 0.31 -24.07 -6.68
C ALA A 132 -0.54 -23.36 -5.62
N ARG A 133 -0.98 -22.11 -5.88
CA ARG A 133 -1.79 -21.33 -4.94
C ARG A 133 -3.28 -21.63 -5.04
N THR A 134 -3.78 -22.02 -6.22
CA THR A 134 -5.21 -22.35 -6.43
C THR A 134 -5.64 -23.58 -5.62
N VAL A 135 -4.73 -24.53 -5.36
CA VAL A 135 -5.03 -25.72 -4.54
C VAL A 135 -4.96 -25.43 -3.03
N SER A 136 -4.24 -24.39 -2.62
CA SER A 136 -4.02 -24.08 -1.19
C SER A 136 -5.02 -23.07 -0.59
N CYS A 137 -5.72 -22.27 -1.40
CA CYS A 137 -6.58 -21.19 -0.88
C CYS A 137 -8.09 -21.44 -1.00
N MET A 138 -8.55 -22.52 -1.65
CA MET A 138 -9.98 -22.83 -1.81
C MET A 138 -10.52 -24.01 -0.98
N LEU A 139 -9.77 -24.55 -0.02
CA LEU A 139 -10.33 -25.49 0.98
C LEU A 139 -9.65 -25.20 2.34
N PRO A 140 -10.31 -24.40 3.20
CA PRO A 140 -11.15 -25.01 4.22
C PRO A 140 -12.35 -24.12 4.61
N ILE A 141 -13.41 -24.06 3.79
CA ILE A 141 -14.71 -23.53 4.25
C ILE A 141 -15.83 -24.57 4.07
N LEU A 142 -15.70 -25.52 3.14
CA LEU A 142 -16.74 -26.51 2.84
C LEU A 142 -16.48 -27.90 3.43
N ARG A 143 -16.15 -27.99 4.74
CA ARG A 143 -16.16 -29.28 5.45
C ARG A 143 -16.62 -29.21 6.91
N ALA A 144 -17.44 -28.21 7.28
CA ALA A 144 -17.95 -28.07 8.65
C ALA A 144 -19.49 -28.08 8.78
N CYS A 145 -20.26 -28.17 7.69
CA CYS A 145 -21.72 -28.02 7.76
C CYS A 145 -22.50 -29.15 7.07
N LEU A 146 -22.22 -30.42 7.39
CA LEU A 146 -23.23 -31.46 7.25
C LEU A 146 -23.04 -32.50 8.38
N SER A 147 -23.67 -32.23 9.51
CA SER A 147 -24.14 -33.29 10.40
C SER A 147 -25.46 -32.86 11.07
N PRO A 148 -26.43 -33.77 11.22
CA PRO A 148 -27.81 -33.43 11.53
C PRO A 148 -28.00 -33.12 13.01
N PHE A 149 -28.75 -32.06 13.26
CA PHE A 149 -29.14 -31.57 14.58
C PHE A 149 -30.03 -32.59 15.31
N HIS A 150 -29.44 -33.45 16.15
CA HIS A 150 -30.20 -34.23 17.12
C HIS A 150 -30.27 -33.46 18.44
N ARG A 151 -31.47 -32.96 18.72
CA ARG A 151 -31.85 -32.23 19.93
C ARG A 151 -32.03 -33.22 21.09
N SER A 152 -31.18 -33.15 22.10
CA SER A 152 -31.54 -33.61 23.45
C SER A 152 -30.91 -32.73 24.52
N ASN A 153 -31.75 -32.43 25.48
CA ASN A 153 -31.71 -31.37 26.48
C ASN A 153 -30.91 -31.83 27.72
N SER A 154 -29.86 -31.09 28.12
CA SER A 154 -29.29 -31.17 29.48
C SER A 154 -28.35 -29.99 29.80
N THR A 155 -28.92 -28.96 30.41
CA THR A 155 -28.51 -28.35 31.70
C THR A 155 -26.99 -28.28 32.06
N VAL A 156 -26.40 -27.08 31.83
CA VAL A 156 -25.27 -26.35 32.52
C VAL A 156 -23.86 -26.99 32.73
N PRO A 157 -22.78 -26.21 33.03
CA PRO A 157 -22.63 -24.74 33.15
C PRO A 157 -21.44 -24.11 32.37
N CYS A 158 -21.49 -22.77 32.36
CA CYS A 158 -20.44 -21.82 32.00
C CYS A 158 -19.11 -22.07 32.75
N ALA A 159 -18.00 -22.28 32.04
CA ALA A 159 -16.65 -22.10 32.60
C ALA A 159 -15.57 -21.91 31.51
N SER A 160 -14.75 -20.87 31.75
CA SER A 160 -13.38 -20.65 31.27
C SER A 160 -13.11 -20.54 29.77
N TRP A 161 -13.05 -19.28 29.32
CA TRP A 161 -12.11 -18.86 28.30
C TRP A 161 -10.68 -19.26 28.70
N THR A 162 -9.99 -20.05 27.89
CA THR A 162 -8.54 -20.18 27.98
C THR A 162 -7.90 -20.21 26.60
N ARG A 163 -7.51 -19.00 26.18
CA ARG A 163 -6.28 -18.65 25.45
C ARG A 163 -5.43 -19.85 24.97
N CYS A 164 -5.49 -20.15 23.67
CA CYS A 164 -4.55 -21.03 22.98
C CYS A 164 -3.13 -20.42 23.01
N SER A 165 -2.30 -20.87 23.95
CA SER A 165 -0.87 -20.60 23.98
C SER A 165 -0.14 -21.52 22.99
N ARG A 166 0.32 -20.90 21.90
CA ARG A 166 1.65 -21.02 21.27
C ARG A 166 2.36 -22.38 21.50
N HIS A 167 2.26 -23.28 20.52
CA HIS A 167 3.10 -24.47 20.42
C HIS A 167 4.57 -24.07 20.20
N SER A 168 5.44 -24.52 21.11
CA SER A 168 6.89 -24.47 20.99
C SER A 168 7.39 -25.62 20.11
N LEU A 169 8.21 -25.28 19.13
CA LEU A 169 8.97 -26.23 18.31
C LEU A 169 10.10 -26.87 19.14
N PRO A 170 10.37 -28.18 19.00
CA PRO A 170 11.51 -28.81 19.66
C PRO A 170 12.83 -28.53 18.93
N VAL A 171 13.84 -28.09 19.69
CA VAL A 171 15.24 -27.92 19.28
C VAL A 171 15.93 -29.28 19.28
N ALA A 172 16.52 -29.65 18.14
CA ALA A 172 17.34 -30.85 18.00
C ALA A 172 18.73 -30.63 18.62
N THR A 173 19.11 -31.47 19.59
CA THR A 173 20.44 -31.54 20.18
C THR A 173 21.29 -32.55 19.41
N SER A 174 22.34 -32.10 18.70
CA SER A 174 23.33 -33.01 18.12
C SER A 174 24.42 -33.31 19.15
N SER A 175 24.44 -34.53 19.68
CA SER A 175 25.52 -35.08 20.50
C SER A 175 26.71 -35.45 19.62
N ARG A 176 27.86 -34.82 19.90
CA ARG A 176 29.17 -35.03 19.25
C ARG A 176 29.93 -36.11 20.03
N SER A 177 30.02 -37.34 19.50
CA SER A 177 30.89 -38.39 20.03
C SER A 177 32.24 -38.37 19.30
N GLY A 178 33.31 -38.10 20.05
CA GLY A 178 34.68 -38.16 19.55
C GLY A 178 35.23 -39.59 19.51
N THR A 179 35.96 -39.91 18.45
CA THR A 179 36.84 -41.09 18.39
C THR A 179 38.29 -40.62 18.45
N LYS A 180 38.98 -41.15 19.45
CA LYS A 180 40.37 -40.97 19.80
C LYS A 180 41.15 -42.10 19.11
N THR A 181 42.07 -41.78 18.22
CA THR A 181 43.09 -42.74 17.77
C THR A 181 44.41 -42.00 17.59
N GLY A 182 45.38 -42.33 18.42
CA GLY A 182 46.79 -42.07 18.17
C GLY A 182 47.52 -43.41 18.14
N ALA A 183 48.54 -43.53 17.30
CA ALA A 183 49.73 -44.34 17.50
C ALA A 183 50.66 -44.23 16.28
N ASN A 184 51.94 -43.99 16.58
CA ASN A 184 53.17 -44.07 15.78
C ASN A 184 53.36 -43.14 14.58
#